data_AF-A0A965I7B2-F1
#
_entry.id   AF-A0A965I7B2-F1
#
_cell.length_a   1.000
_cell.length_b   1.000
_cell.length_c   1.000
_cell.angle_alpha   90.00
_cell.angle_beta   90.00
_cell.angle_gamma   90.00
#
_symmetry.space_group_name_H-M   'P 1'
#
loop_
_entity.id
_entity.type
_entity.pdbx_description
1 polymer ?
#
loop_
_entity_poly.entity_id
_entity_poly.type
_entity_poly.pdbx_seq_one_letter_code
_entity_poly.pdbx_strand_id
1 'polypeptide(L)'
;MKILVTGINGQVGHALMHELAEHQLIGLTRQDCDLTNLDQIRQVIDNHQPDLIINPAAYTKVDQAEDEPELAFQINRDAPRVMAEKALEYDIPIIHFSTDYVFDGEKEDAYNENDKTNPLGV
;
A
#
# COMPACT_ATOMS: atom_id res chain seq x y z
N MET A 1 -18.21 -9.03 2.36
CA MET A 1 -17.10 -8.49 3.17
C MET A 1 -17.06 -6.99 2.99
N LYS A 2 -16.60 -6.27 4.00
CA LYS A 2 -16.31 -4.84 3.99
C LYS A 2 -14.83 -4.66 3.68
N ILE A 3 -14.50 -4.08 2.54
CA ILE A 3 -13.11 -3.99 2.05
C ILE A 3 -12.70 -2.52 1.99
N LEU A 4 -11.60 -2.19 2.64
CA LEU A 4 -10.99 -0.86 2.57
C LEU A 4 -9.91 -0.87 1.50
N VAL A 5 -10.01 0.03 0.52
CA VAL A 5 -9.07 0.15 -0.60
C VAL A 5 -8.49 1.55 -0.62
N THR A 6 -7.17 1.70 -0.48
CA THR A 6 -6.50 3.00 -0.60
C THR A 6 -6.20 3.34 -2.06
N GLY A 7 -5.91 4.60 -2.36
CA GLY A 7 -5.39 4.99 -3.67
C GLY A 7 -6.33 4.72 -4.84
N ILE A 8 -7.64 4.85 -4.65
CA ILE A 8 -8.65 4.49 -5.67
C ILE A 8 -8.60 5.35 -6.94
N ASN A 9 -7.87 6.46 -6.92
CA ASN A 9 -7.60 7.27 -8.10
C ASN A 9 -6.42 6.74 -8.95
N GLY A 10 -5.64 5.79 -8.42
CA GLY A 10 -4.58 5.09 -9.14
C GLY A 10 -5.13 3.96 -10.00
N GLN A 11 -4.30 3.42 -10.90
CA GLN A 11 -4.71 2.40 -11.87
C GLN A 11 -5.30 1.15 -11.22
N VAL A 12 -4.55 0.56 -10.27
CA VAL A 12 -4.96 -0.66 -9.57
C VAL A 12 -6.17 -0.40 -8.66
N GLY A 13 -6.13 0.67 -7.88
CA GLY A 13 -7.24 1.04 -6.99
C GLY A 13 -8.55 1.25 -7.76
N HIS A 14 -8.51 1.95 -8.89
CA HIS A 14 -9.67 2.15 -9.75
C HIS A 14 -10.25 0.84 -10.29
N ALA A 15 -9.39 -0.05 -10.80
CA ALA A 15 -9.80 -1.36 -11.29
C ALA A 15 -10.43 -2.21 -10.17
N LEU A 16 -9.81 -2.25 -8.99
CA LEU A 16 -10.33 -2.99 -7.83
C LEU A 16 -11.72 -2.50 -7.40
N MET A 17 -12.00 -1.19 -7.50
CA MET A 17 -13.33 -0.66 -7.20
C MET A 17 -14.42 -1.18 -8.14
N HIS A 18 -14.06 -1.54 -9.38
CA HIS A 18 -14.97 -2.16 -10.33
C HIS A 18 -15.07 -3.67 -10.12
N GLU A 19 -13.94 -4.36 -10.06
CA GLU A 19 -13.88 -5.83 -10.00
C GLU A 19 -14.44 -6.41 -8.70
N LEU A 20 -14.40 -5.64 -7.60
CA LEU A 20 -14.90 -6.07 -6.29
C LEU A 20 -16.26 -5.46 -5.92
N ALA A 21 -17.03 -4.97 -6.91
CA ALA A 21 -18.27 -4.22 -6.68
C ALA A 21 -19.38 -5.01 -5.96
N GLU A 22 -19.28 -6.34 -5.89
CA GLU A 22 -20.18 -7.22 -5.13
C GLU A 22 -19.95 -7.17 -3.61
N HIS A 23 -18.85 -6.55 -3.16
CA HIS A 23 -18.52 -6.33 -1.76
C HIS A 23 -18.88 -4.90 -1.30
N GLN A 24 -18.89 -4.67 0.02
CA GLN A 24 -19.03 -3.33 0.56
C GLN A 24 -17.66 -2.63 0.51
N LEU A 25 -17.43 -1.81 -0.51
CA LEU A 25 -16.16 -1.13 -0.70
C LEU A 25 -16.10 0.23 0.03
N ILE A 26 -15.00 0.45 0.74
CA ILE A 26 -14.59 1.76 1.27
C ILE A 26 -13.37 2.20 0.48
N GLY A 27 -13.62 2.94 -0.59
CA GLY A 27 -12.55 3.49 -1.42
C GLY A 27 -12.03 4.81 -0.85
N LEU A 28 -10.73 4.90 -0.60
CA LEU A 28 -10.08 6.08 -0.05
C LEU A 28 -9.18 6.74 -1.09
N THR A 29 -9.42 8.02 -1.33
CA THR A 29 -8.49 8.90 -2.03
C THR A 29 -7.48 9.49 -1.05
N ARG A 30 -6.51 10.25 -1.56
CA ARG A 30 -5.59 11.02 -0.72
C ARG A 30 -6.31 12.05 0.18
N GLN A 31 -7.47 12.55 -0.23
CA GLN A 31 -8.23 13.50 0.59
C GLN A 31 -8.90 12.81 1.79
N ASP A 32 -9.30 11.56 1.62
CA ASP A 32 -9.94 10.76 2.67
C ASP A 32 -8.90 10.21 3.66
N CYS A 33 -7.72 9.83 3.16
CA CYS A 33 -6.60 9.33 3.93
C CYS A 33 -5.27 9.72 3.27
N ASP A 34 -4.59 10.74 3.79
CA ASP A 34 -3.23 11.08 3.35
C ASP A 34 -2.25 10.13 4.02
N LEU A 35 -1.50 9.35 3.23
CA LEU A 35 -0.57 8.36 3.76
C LEU A 35 0.63 8.96 4.51
N THR A 36 0.85 10.27 4.40
CA THR A 36 1.82 10.97 5.26
C THR A 36 1.29 11.16 6.68
N ASN A 37 -0.04 11.14 6.88
CA ASN A 37 -0.65 11.27 8.18
C ASN A 37 -0.94 9.89 8.82
N LEU A 38 0.05 9.37 9.55
CA LEU A 38 -0.03 8.06 10.20
C LEU A 38 -1.18 7.94 11.22
N ASP A 39 -1.56 9.02 11.88
CA ASP A 39 -2.68 9.01 12.83
C ASP A 39 -4.02 8.95 12.11
N GLN A 40 -4.14 9.60 10.96
CA GLN A 40 -5.32 9.48 10.10
C GLN A 40 -5.51 8.05 9.62
N ILE A 41 -4.44 7.35 9.21
CA ILE A 41 -4.51 5.93 8.83
C ILE A 41 -5.12 5.09 9.96
N ARG A 42 -4.65 5.28 11.20
CA ARG A 42 -5.19 4.54 12.37
C ARG A 42 -6.66 4.84 12.58
N GLN A 43 -7.03 6.13 12.60
CA GLN A 43 -8.42 6.56 12.80
C GLN A 43 -9.37 6.00 11.73
N VAL A 44 -8.93 5.99 10.47
CA VAL A 44 -9.71 5.44 9.37
C VAL A 44 -9.96 3.95 9.57
N ILE A 45 -8.94 3.18 9.96
CA ILE A 45 -9.09 1.75 10.27
C ILE A 45 -9.99 1.55 11.51
N ASP A 46 -9.81 2.33 12.58
CA ASP A 46 -10.63 2.27 13.80
C ASP A 46 -12.12 2.53 13.53
N ASN A 47 -12.41 3.52 12.69
CA ASN A 47 -13.77 3.94 12.37
C ASN A 47 -14.47 2.94 11.44
N HIS A 48 -13.72 2.35 10.51
CA HIS A 48 -14.30 1.45 9.52
C HIS A 48 -14.30 -0.01 9.96
N GLN A 49 -13.27 -0.49 10.67
CA GLN A 49 -13.07 -1.90 11.02
C GLN A 49 -13.43 -2.83 9.84
N PRO A 50 -12.70 -2.74 8.72
CA PRO A 50 -12.99 -3.56 7.54
C PRO A 50 -12.65 -5.04 7.81
N ASP A 51 -13.20 -5.92 6.99
CA ASP A 51 -12.83 -7.35 6.97
C ASP A 51 -11.53 -7.61 6.19
N LEU A 52 -11.10 -6.66 5.34
CA LEU A 52 -9.90 -6.73 4.51
C LEU A 52 -9.40 -5.32 4.18
N ILE A 53 -8.08 -5.13 4.19
CA ILE A 53 -7.42 -3.93 3.68
C ILE A 53 -6.65 -4.28 2.41
N ILE A 54 -6.83 -3.49 1.34
CA ILE A 54 -6.04 -3.57 0.12
C ILE A 54 -5.34 -2.22 -0.08
N ASN A 55 -4.01 -2.22 -0.05
CA ASN A 55 -3.19 -1.02 -0.17
C ASN A 55 -2.41 -0.98 -1.51
N PRO A 56 -3.02 -0.48 -2.60
CA PRO A 56 -2.32 -0.17 -3.84
C PRO A 56 -1.77 1.27 -3.89
N ALA A 57 -2.03 2.10 -2.87
CA ALA A 57 -1.48 3.45 -2.79
C ALA A 57 0.03 3.41 -2.47
N ALA A 58 0.80 4.17 -3.23
CA ALA A 58 2.25 4.30 -3.08
C ALA A 58 2.73 5.63 -3.66
N TYR A 59 3.93 6.05 -3.27
CA TYR A 59 4.72 7.06 -3.99
C TYR A 59 5.47 6.35 -5.12
N THR A 60 5.07 6.61 -6.36
CA THR A 60 5.52 5.84 -7.55
C THR A 60 6.40 6.64 -8.50
N LYS A 61 6.81 7.85 -8.12
CA LYS A 61 7.72 8.67 -8.91
C LYS A 61 9.17 8.34 -8.57
N VAL A 62 9.69 7.25 -9.14
CA VAL A 62 11.02 6.70 -8.84
C VAL A 62 12.13 7.77 -8.88
N ASP A 63 12.23 8.53 -9.97
CA ASP A 63 13.28 9.56 -10.09
C ASP A 63 13.19 10.62 -8.97
N GLN A 64 11.98 10.97 -8.55
CA GLN A 64 11.74 11.98 -7.51
C GLN A 64 11.92 11.39 -6.09
N ALA A 65 11.84 10.07 -5.92
CA ALA A 65 12.01 9.42 -4.63
C ALA A 65 13.46 9.54 -4.12
N GLU A 66 14.43 9.61 -5.03
CA GLU A 66 15.84 9.89 -4.70
C GLU A 66 16.05 11.30 -4.13
N ASP A 67 15.30 12.28 -4.61
CA ASP A 67 15.33 13.66 -4.13
C ASP A 67 14.48 13.87 -2.86
N GLU A 68 13.45 13.03 -2.66
CA GLU A 68 12.47 13.12 -1.56
C GLU A 68 12.38 11.82 -0.73
N PRO A 69 13.51 11.27 -0.22
CA PRO A 69 13.54 9.94 0.38
C PRO A 69 12.67 9.85 1.65
N GLU A 70 12.57 10.94 2.41
CA GLU A 70 11.71 10.99 3.60
C GLU A 70 10.22 10.81 3.23
N LEU A 71 9.76 11.47 2.16
CA LEU A 71 8.39 11.35 1.70
C LEU A 71 8.11 9.96 1.12
N ALA A 72 9.06 9.44 0.33
CA ALA A 72 8.98 8.09 -0.22
C ALA A 72 8.89 7.05 0.91
N PHE A 73 9.75 7.13 1.92
CA PHE A 73 9.68 6.24 3.09
C PHE A 73 8.40 6.41 3.89
N GLN A 74 7.93 7.63 4.11
CA GLN A 74 6.72 7.87 4.86
C GLN A 74 5.51 7.16 4.21
N ILE A 75 5.41 7.22 2.88
CA ILE A 75 4.31 6.64 2.11
C ILE A 75 4.51 5.13 1.86
N ASN A 76 5.71 4.69 1.48
CA ASN A 76 5.95 3.31 1.02
C ASN A 76 6.43 2.35 2.12
N ARG A 77 6.91 2.87 3.26
CA ARG A 77 7.38 2.06 4.40
C ARG A 77 6.51 2.28 5.63
N ASP A 78 6.37 3.53 6.07
CA ASP A 78 5.79 3.83 7.38
C ASP A 78 4.27 3.71 7.37
N ALA A 79 3.59 4.15 6.31
CA ALA A 79 2.15 3.96 6.17
C ALA A 79 1.73 2.47 6.11
N PRO A 80 2.33 1.59 5.27
CA PRO A 80 2.04 0.16 5.30
C PRO A 80 2.33 -0.48 6.66
N ARG A 81 3.41 -0.08 7.34
CA ARG A 81 3.73 -0.55 8.70
C ARG A 81 2.59 -0.22 9.67
N VAL A 82 2.11 1.03 9.68
CA VAL A 82 1.02 1.45 10.57
C VAL A 82 -0.30 0.76 10.22
N MET A 83 -0.58 0.54 8.93
CA MET A 83 -1.73 -0.28 8.52
C MET A 83 -1.62 -1.70 9.09
N ALA A 84 -0.45 -2.33 8.99
CA ALA A 84 -0.19 -3.69 9.49
C ALA A 84 -0.30 -3.80 11.01
N GLU A 85 0.30 -2.86 11.74
CA GLU A 85 0.16 -2.77 13.20
C GLU A 85 -1.31 -2.69 13.60
N LYS A 86 -2.08 -1.85 12.91
CA LYS A 86 -3.47 -1.62 13.27
C LYS A 86 -4.40 -2.76 12.85
N ALA A 87 -4.13 -3.37 11.71
CA ALA A 87 -4.85 -4.54 11.24
C ALA A 87 -4.63 -5.75 12.17
N LEU A 88 -3.43 -5.91 12.73
CA LEU A 88 -3.13 -6.96 13.70
C LEU A 88 -3.97 -6.86 14.98
N GLU A 89 -4.28 -5.64 15.44
CA GLU A 89 -5.15 -5.44 16.62
C GLU A 89 -6.56 -6.01 16.44
N TYR A 90 -7.03 -6.10 15.18
CA TYR A 90 -8.38 -6.51 14.82
C TYR A 90 -8.44 -7.82 14.02
N ASP A 91 -7.31 -8.51 13.86
CA ASP A 91 -7.17 -9.71 13.01
C ASP A 91 -7.64 -9.48 11.55
N ILE A 92 -7.32 -8.30 11.01
CA ILE A 92 -7.68 -7.91 9.65
C ILE A 92 -6.56 -8.33 8.68
N PRO A 93 -6.83 -9.12 7.64
CA PRO A 93 -5.85 -9.40 6.59
C PRO A 93 -5.52 -8.15 5.77
N ILE A 94 -4.28 -8.07 5.26
CA ILE A 94 -3.82 -7.01 4.37
C ILE A 94 -3.26 -7.60 3.08
N ILE A 95 -3.63 -6.99 1.96
CA ILE A 95 -2.94 -7.12 0.67
C ILE A 95 -2.21 -5.81 0.40
N HIS A 96 -0.88 -5.85 0.31
CA HIS A 96 -0.04 -4.70 -0.01
C HIS A 96 0.68 -4.93 -1.33
N PHE A 97 0.59 -3.94 -2.22
CA PHE A 97 1.29 -3.98 -3.50
C PHE A 97 2.72 -3.45 -3.33
N SER A 98 3.68 -4.28 -3.73
CA SER A 98 5.10 -3.92 -3.77
C SER A 98 5.56 -3.75 -5.22
N THR A 99 6.84 -3.92 -5.47
CA THR A 99 7.49 -3.71 -6.78
C THR A 99 8.60 -4.73 -6.98
N ASP A 100 8.92 -5.02 -8.23
CA ASP A 100 10.12 -5.72 -8.66
C ASP A 100 11.42 -4.96 -8.34
N TYR A 101 11.36 -3.66 -8.04
CA TYR A 101 12.53 -2.84 -7.68
C TYR A 101 13.14 -3.21 -6.32
N VAL A 102 12.56 -4.18 -5.61
CA VAL A 102 13.19 -4.84 -4.47
C VAL A 102 14.39 -5.70 -4.88
N PHE A 103 14.55 -6.00 -6.17
CA PHE A 103 15.68 -6.74 -6.73
C PHE A 103 16.65 -5.82 -7.49
N ASP A 104 17.89 -6.26 -7.66
CA ASP A 104 18.97 -5.50 -8.30
C ASP A 104 19.05 -5.66 -9.83
N GLY A 105 18.34 -6.64 -10.40
CA GLY A 105 18.39 -6.95 -11.83
C GLY A 105 19.66 -7.68 -12.29
N GLU A 106 20.53 -8.15 -11.37
CA GLU A 106 21.77 -8.83 -11.74
C GLU A 106 21.57 -10.32 -12.11
N LYS A 107 20.41 -10.90 -11.80
CA LYS A 107 20.13 -12.31 -12.10
C LYS A 107 19.90 -12.51 -13.60
N GLU A 108 20.58 -13.49 -14.20
CA GLU A 108 20.40 -13.82 -15.62
C GLU A 108 19.02 -14.44 -15.93
N ASP A 109 18.46 -15.18 -14.97
CA ASP A 109 17.13 -15.79 -15.04
C ASP A 109 16.07 -14.94 -14.32
N ALA A 110 14.78 -15.27 -14.51
CA ALA A 110 13.68 -14.62 -13.80
C ALA A 110 13.80 -14.77 -12.26
N TYR A 111 13.47 -13.70 -11.54
CA TYR A 111 13.34 -13.72 -10.08
C TYR A 111 12.12 -14.55 -9.63
N ASN A 112 12.22 -15.17 -8.46
CA ASN A 112 11.13 -15.84 -7.75
C ASN A 112 11.02 -15.32 -6.30
N GLU A 113 9.94 -15.68 -5.62
CA GLU A 113 9.59 -15.16 -4.30
C GLU A 113 10.57 -15.54 -3.17
N ASN A 114 11.44 -16.54 -3.41
CA ASN A 114 12.48 -16.93 -2.45
C ASN A 114 13.84 -16.29 -2.74
N ASP A 115 13.98 -15.54 -3.84
CA ASP A 115 15.22 -14.83 -4.14
C ASP A 115 15.44 -13.69 -3.14
N LYS A 116 16.70 -13.45 -2.78
CA LYS A 116 17.05 -12.39 -1.85
C LYS A 116 16.85 -11.02 -2.51
N THR A 117 16.20 -10.11 -1.80
CA THR A 117 16.06 -8.72 -2.21
C THR A 117 17.36 -7.94 -2.03
N ASN A 118 17.61 -7.00 -2.95
CA ASN A 118 18.76 -6.09 -2.96
C ASN A 118 18.38 -4.80 -3.72
N PRO A 119 17.48 -3.95 -3.17
CA PRO A 119 17.04 -2.73 -3.85
C PRO A 119 18.21 -1.76 -4.06
N LEU A 120 18.23 -1.10 -5.22
CA LEU A 120 19.32 -0.19 -5.61
C LEU A 120 19.04 1.29 -5.35
N GLY A 121 17.81 1.65 -4.98
CA GLY A 121 17.36 3.03 -4.78
C GLY A 121 16.29 3.14 -3.70
N VAL A 122 15.66 4.31 -3.64
CA VAL A 122 14.60 4.67 -2.67
C VAL A 122 13.23 4.76 -3.35
#